data_AF-A0A2V9L4K9-F1
#
_entry.id   AF-A0A2V9L4K9-F1
#
_cell.length_a   1.000
_cell.length_b   1.000
_cell.length_c   1.000
_cell.angle_alpha   90.00
_cell.angle_beta   90.00
_cell.angle_gamma   90.00
#
_symmetry.space_group_name_H-M   'P 1'
#
loop_
_entity.id
_entity.type
_entity.pdbx_description
1 polymer ?
#
loop_
_entity_poly.entity_id
_entity_poly.type
_entity_poly.pdbx_seq_one_letter_code
_entity_poly.pdbx_strand_id
1 'polypeptide(L)'
;NRQPFDVDTYLNSGQLVLTGPPQPPDPNERPALKDTIRAMPGFVNRLIAKFDLPTGTTVQSGQKFRYVFHCHIAEHEDNEMMRPYDVVAP
;
A
#
# COMPACT_ATOMS: atom_id res chain seq x y z
N ASN A 1 1.61 10.47 -2.17
CA ASN A 1 1.91 11.10 -3.48
C ASN A 1 2.17 9.98 -4.48
N ARG A 2 2.32 10.30 -5.77
CA ARG A 2 2.69 9.35 -6.82
C ARG A 2 3.82 9.92 -7.67
N GLN A 3 4.75 9.09 -8.14
CA GLN A 3 5.90 9.57 -8.90
C GLN A 3 6.22 8.60 -10.05
N PRO A 4 6.42 9.09 -11.29
CA PRO A 4 6.71 8.20 -12.41
C PRO A 4 8.12 7.62 -12.28
N PHE A 5 8.31 6.40 -12.79
CA PHE A 5 9.60 5.72 -12.83
C PHE A 5 9.85 5.09 -14.20
N ASP A 6 11.12 4.80 -14.48
CA ASP A 6 11.54 4.07 -15.68
C ASP A 6 11.21 2.59 -15.54
N VAL A 7 10.15 2.17 -16.24
CA VAL A 7 9.63 0.80 -16.21
C VAL A 7 10.61 -0.18 -16.81
N ASP A 8 11.24 0.15 -17.94
CA ASP A 8 12.14 -0.76 -18.64
C ASP A 8 13.40 -1.00 -17.81
N THR A 9 13.97 0.06 -17.23
CA THR A 9 15.12 -0.08 -16.33
C THR A 9 14.76 -0.95 -15.12
N TYR A 10 13.60 -0.73 -14.50
CA TYR A 10 13.17 -1.51 -13.35
C TYR A 10 12.96 -3.00 -13.69
N LEU A 11 12.29 -3.31 -14.80
CA LEU A 11 12.03 -4.70 -15.20
C LEU A 11 13.30 -5.45 -15.57
N ASN A 12 14.29 -4.79 -16.16
CA ASN A 12 15.53 -5.42 -16.61
C ASN A 12 16.59 -5.55 -15.51
N SER A 13 16.59 -4.66 -14.51
CA SER A 13 17.68 -4.57 -13.52
C SER A 13 17.24 -4.57 -12.06
N GLY A 14 15.94 -4.40 -11.79
CA GLY A 14 15.41 -4.12 -10.45
C GLY A 14 15.74 -2.71 -9.93
N GLN A 15 16.47 -1.89 -10.70
CA GLN A 15 16.83 -0.53 -10.30
C GLN A 15 15.64 0.41 -10.45
N LEU A 16 15.24 1.06 -9.35
CA LEU A 16 14.22 2.09 -9.36
C LEU A 16 14.82 3.44 -9.77
N VAL A 17 14.49 3.92 -10.97
CA VAL A 17 14.89 5.24 -11.47
C VAL A 17 13.66 6.12 -11.60
N LEU A 18 13.57 7.19 -10.80
CA LEU A 18 12.44 8.12 -10.83
C LEU A 18 12.62 9.13 -11.97
N THR A 19 11.58 9.33 -12.79
CA THR A 19 11.66 10.09 -14.05
C THR A 19 11.01 11.47 -14.00
N GLY A 20 10.42 11.84 -12.87
CA GLY A 20 9.75 13.13 -12.70
C GLY A 20 9.53 13.50 -11.24
N PRO A 21 9.03 14.73 -10.96
CA PRO A 21 8.74 15.16 -9.60
C PRO A 21 7.57 14.38 -8.99
N PRO A 22 7.46 14.30 -7.65
CA PRO A 22 6.30 13.71 -7.01
C PRO A 22 5.03 14.52 -7.25
N GLN A 23 3.98 13.88 -7.73
CA GLN A 23 2.64 14.44 -7.88
C GLN A 23 1.86 14.32 -6.56
N PRO A 24 1.26 15.42 -6.05
CA PRO A 24 0.42 15.34 -4.86
C PRO A 24 -0.81 14.42 -5.09
N PRO A 25 -1.41 13.88 -4.02
CA PRO A 25 -2.70 13.18 -4.14
C PRO A 25 -3.76 14.08 -4.76
N ASP A 26 -4.75 13.47 -5.42
CA ASP A 26 -5.89 14.19 -5.97
C ASP A 26 -6.72 14.84 -4.84
N PRO A 27 -7.52 15.89 -5.10
CA PRO A 27 -8.31 16.57 -4.06
C PRO A 27 -9.29 15.66 -3.29
N ASN A 28 -9.68 14.53 -3.87
CA ASN A 28 -10.54 13.53 -3.21
C ASN A 28 -9.75 12.44 -2.43
N GLU A 29 -8.43 12.44 -2.53
CA GLU A 29 -7.49 11.55 -1.82
C GLU A 29 -6.77 12.28 -0.67
N ARG A 30 -6.90 13.61 -0.59
CA ARG A 30 -6.43 14.45 0.50
C ARG A 30 -7.33 15.69 0.63
N PRO A 31 -7.87 16.02 1.83
CA PRO A 31 -7.42 15.57 3.16
C PRO A 31 -8.04 14.27 3.69
N ALA A 32 -8.92 13.60 2.94
CA ALA A 32 -9.57 12.38 3.39
C ALA A 32 -8.58 11.21 3.58
N LEU A 33 -8.87 10.33 4.55
CA LEU A 33 -8.19 9.04 4.68
C LEU A 33 -8.82 8.02 3.71
N LYS A 34 -8.01 7.10 3.21
CA LYS A 34 -8.41 6.05 2.25
C LYS A 34 -7.86 4.71 2.70
N ASP A 35 -8.66 3.66 2.51
CA ASP A 35 -8.25 2.25 2.65
C ASP A 35 -7.83 1.64 1.31
N THR A 36 -8.42 2.12 0.22
CA THR A 36 -8.20 1.64 -1.16
C THR A 36 -7.69 2.78 -2.02
N ILE A 37 -6.61 2.52 -2.77
CA ILE A 37 -5.94 3.50 -3.62
C ILE A 37 -5.64 2.94 -5.00
N ARG A 38 -5.59 3.80 -6.01
CA ARG A 38 -5.21 3.41 -7.38
C ARG A 38 -3.70 3.45 -7.54
N ALA A 39 -3.08 2.31 -7.82
CA ALA A 39 -1.70 2.19 -8.23
C ALA A 39 -1.61 2.19 -9.76
N MET A 40 -1.32 3.36 -10.35
CA MET A 40 -1.26 3.50 -11.80
C MET A 40 0.01 2.85 -12.37
N PRO A 41 -0.05 2.21 -13.56
CA PRO A 41 1.12 1.66 -14.22
C PRO A 41 2.22 2.72 -14.42
N GLY A 42 3.48 2.37 -14.17
CA GLY A 42 4.62 3.28 -14.31
C GLY A 42 4.76 4.33 -13.21
N PHE A 43 4.00 4.22 -12.12
CA PHE A 43 4.12 5.10 -10.96
C PHE A 43 4.46 4.33 -9.67
N VAL A 44 5.27 4.95 -8.82
CA VAL A 44 5.44 4.58 -7.43
C VAL A 44 4.48 5.38 -6.58
N ASN A 45 3.67 4.69 -5.77
CA ASN A 45 2.81 5.30 -4.77
C ASN A 45 3.48 5.31 -3.40
N ARG A 46 3.34 6.42 -2.66
CA ARG A 46 3.70 6.47 -1.23
C ARG A 46 2.47 6.74 -0.38
N LEU A 47 2.25 5.87 0.59
CA LEU A 47 1.13 5.86 1.52
C LEU A 47 1.65 6.02 2.96
N ILE A 48 0.82 6.56 3.83
CA ILE A 48 1.08 6.65 5.27
C ILE A 48 -0.16 6.07 5.96
N ALA A 49 0.05 5.06 6.78
CA ALA A 49 -1.01 4.39 7.53
C ALA A 49 -0.60 4.23 8.99
N LYS A 50 -1.56 4.32 9.90
CA LYS A 50 -1.41 3.91 11.30
C LYS A 50 -1.93 2.49 11.40
N PHE A 51 -1.08 1.57 11.86
CA PHE A 51 -1.50 0.21 12.16
C PHE A 51 -1.96 0.17 13.62
N ASP A 52 -3.26 0.09 13.85
CA ASP A 52 -3.86 -0.01 15.18
C ASP A 52 -4.95 -1.09 15.23
N LEU A 53 -5.52 -1.27 16.41
CA LEU A 53 -6.57 -2.25 16.68
C LEU A 53 -7.85 -1.52 17.07
N PRO A 54 -9.03 -2.14 16.86
CA PRO A 54 -10.30 -1.57 17.30
C PRO A 54 -10.27 -1.17 18.77
N THR A 55 -10.92 -0.06 19.11
CA THR A 55 -11.01 0.43 20.49
C THR A 55 -11.55 -0.65 21.42
N GLY A 56 -10.88 -0.89 22.55
CA GLY A 56 -11.25 -1.91 23.52
C GLY A 56 -10.69 -3.31 23.24
N THR A 57 -9.90 -3.49 22.18
CA THR A 57 -9.19 -4.75 21.94
C THR A 57 -8.26 -5.04 23.12
N THR A 58 -8.49 -6.17 23.79
CA THR A 58 -7.58 -6.67 24.83
C THR A 58 -6.33 -7.22 24.17
N VAL A 59 -5.16 -6.71 24.54
CA VAL A 59 -3.88 -7.07 23.94
C VAL A 59 -2.92 -7.61 24.98
N GLN A 60 -2.12 -8.60 24.57
CA GLN A 60 -0.91 -9.03 25.28
C GLN A 60 0.31 -8.64 24.46
N SER A 61 1.41 -8.26 25.12
CA SER A 61 2.62 -7.86 24.40
C SER A 61 3.14 -8.98 23.50
N GLY A 62 3.48 -8.64 22.26
CA GLY A 62 3.88 -9.60 21.23
C GLY A 62 2.73 -10.41 20.60
N GLN A 63 1.47 -10.20 21.04
CA GLN A 63 0.30 -10.81 20.39
C GLN A 63 0.18 -10.31 18.95
N LYS A 64 -0.11 -11.24 18.03
CA LYS A 64 -0.23 -10.96 16.60
C LYS A 64 -1.69 -10.99 16.17
N PHE A 65 -2.11 -9.95 15.47
CA PHE A 65 -3.43 -9.83 14.86
C PHE A 65 -3.27 -9.83 13.34
N ARG A 66 -3.82 -10.85 12.66
CA ARG A 66 -3.61 -11.06 11.24
C ARG A 66 -4.65 -10.31 10.40
N TYR A 67 -4.15 -9.59 9.40
CA TYR A 67 -4.93 -8.85 8.40
C TYR A 67 -4.38 -9.15 7.00
N VAL A 68 -5.02 -8.58 5.98
CA VAL A 68 -4.64 -8.76 4.57
C VAL A 68 -4.52 -7.43 3.85
N PHE A 69 -3.66 -7.41 2.83
CA PHE A 69 -3.67 -6.38 1.79
C PHE A 69 -3.67 -7.08 0.43
N HIS A 70 -4.41 -6.53 -0.53
CA HIS A 70 -4.59 -7.16 -1.83
C HIS A 70 -4.98 -6.16 -2.91
N CYS A 71 -4.94 -6.62 -4.16
CA CYS A 71 -5.63 -5.93 -5.26
C CYS A 71 -7.14 -6.09 -5.06
N HIS A 72 -7.91 -5.01 -5.17
CA HIS A 72 -9.37 -5.07 -5.00
C HIS A 72 -10.12 -5.39 -6.31
N ILE A 73 -9.40 -5.91 -7.32
CA ILE A 73 -10.00 -6.55 -8.50
C ILE A 73 -10.15 -8.02 -8.13
N ALA A 74 -11.39 -8.51 -8.03
CA ALA A 74 -11.68 -9.84 -7.47
C ALA A 74 -10.93 -10.95 -8.22
N GLU A 75 -10.86 -10.89 -9.54
CA GLU A 75 -10.15 -11.87 -10.35
C GLU A 75 -8.64 -11.88 -10.07
N HIS A 76 -8.06 -10.74 -9.71
CA HIS A 76 -6.65 -10.66 -9.32
C HIS A 76 -6.44 -11.13 -7.88
N GLU A 77 -7.36 -10.78 -6.97
CA GLU A 77 -7.36 -11.22 -5.58
C GLU A 77 -7.39 -12.74 -5.48
N ASP A 78 -8.35 -13.37 -6.16
CA ASP A 78 -8.51 -14.83 -6.20
C ASP A 78 -7.37 -15.51 -6.95
N ASN A 79 -6.71 -14.79 -7.87
CA ASN A 79 -5.51 -15.26 -8.57
C ASN A 79 -4.21 -14.78 -7.89
N GLU A 80 -4.14 -15.00 -6.58
CA GLU A 80 -2.95 -14.85 -5.72
C GLU A 80 -2.39 -13.42 -5.51
N MET A 81 -3.11 -12.35 -5.87
CA MET A 81 -2.71 -10.97 -5.52
C MET A 81 -3.18 -10.52 -4.12
N MET A 82 -3.07 -11.42 -3.13
CA MET A 82 -3.37 -11.15 -1.72
C MET A 82 -2.22 -11.62 -0.82
N ARG A 83 -1.87 -10.83 0.20
CA ARG A 83 -0.81 -11.17 1.17
C ARG A 83 -1.25 -10.87 2.61
N PRO A 84 -0.88 -11.73 3.57
CA PRO A 84 -1.12 -11.48 4.98
C PRO A 84 -0.09 -10.50 5.56
N TYR A 85 -0.49 -9.77 6.60
CA TYR A 85 0.40 -9.06 7.50
C TYR A 85 -0.10 -9.15 8.95
N ASP A 86 0.81 -8.98 9.91
CA ASP A 86 0.46 -8.99 11.33
C ASP A 86 0.62 -7.58 11.92
N VAL A 87 -0.41 -7.11 12.61
CA VAL A 87 -0.29 -6.02 13.58
C VAL A 87 0.16 -6.64 14.89
N VAL A 88 1.35 -6.27 15.36
CA VAL A 88 1.95 -6.82 16.58
C VAL A 88 1.70 -5.85 17.72
N ALA A 89 1.06 -6.33 18.79
CA ALA A 89 0.88 -5.56 20.00
C ALA A 89 2.25 -5.20 20.61
N PRO A 90 2.43 -3.96 21.07
CA PRO A 90 3.69 -3.47 21.63
C PRO A 90 4.12 -4.26 22.87
#